data_AF-A0A2V8P169-F1
#
_entry.id   AF-A0A2V8P169-F1
#
_cell.length_a   1.000
_cell.length_b   1.000
_cell.length_c   1.000
_cell.angle_alpha   90.00
_cell.angle_beta   90.00
_cell.angle_gamma   90.00
#
_symmetry.space_group_name_H-M   'P 1'
#
loop_
_entity.id
_entity.type
_entity.pdbx_description
1 polymer ?
#
loop_
_entity_poly.entity_id
_entity_poly.type
_entity_poly.pdbx_seq_one_letter_code
_entity_poly.pdbx_strand_id
1 'polypeptide(L)'
;MYAFQSISALGDPEAGMKQPTIGFSLQPYIAYDQFGPAPLFTMPAATYQPELDGANNQPVPADVATAFANASGSSGSGSNAPPSGSGNFTLPDGAIVTVVTASAEWYIGLPNQPLYDLRRETDTINVFAYPTPAFSPRNYYLDSRSYASDEKYYLRQVALDDNSNTFDYTPGQSWGAFSNTTLDAIVVHPNGYVIGVNYEYHKMLILQLPSNAVDDADAPVALPLSGKGLREDLLKGPIALTITPDGRILVLEQDNARVQAFDTIANPVQCFAGPLAFTLDAGFKTDLNSGNLSNAFQQAYQQNVQPSLLLASACLRPLPMT
;
A
#
# COMPACT_ATOMS: atom_id res chain seq x y z
N MET A 1 3.32 -28.14 -12.94
CA MET A 1 1.93 -27.71 -12.75
C MET A 1 1.92 -26.87 -11.49
N TYR A 2 1.68 -25.57 -11.62
CA TYR A 2 1.58 -24.68 -10.46
C TYR A 2 0.14 -24.73 -9.95
N ALA A 3 -0.02 -24.83 -8.63
CA ALA A 3 -1.30 -24.76 -7.93
C ALA A 3 -1.15 -23.75 -6.79
N PHE A 4 -2.22 -23.01 -6.48
CA PHE A 4 -2.19 -21.99 -5.45
C PHE A 4 -2.51 -22.57 -4.08
N GLN A 5 -1.86 -22.02 -3.06
CA GLN A 5 -2.22 -22.25 -1.67
C GLN A 5 -2.00 -20.94 -0.90
N SER A 6 -3.13 -20.33 -0.50
CA SER A 6 -3.30 -19.12 0.33
C SER A 6 -3.29 -17.75 -0.37
N ILE A 7 -4.43 -17.06 -0.20
CA ILE A 7 -4.67 -15.63 -0.45
C ILE A 7 -5.35 -15.10 0.85
N SER A 8 -4.65 -15.12 1.98
CA SER A 8 -5.16 -14.47 3.19
C SER A 8 -4.02 -13.87 3.99
N ALA A 9 -4.20 -12.62 4.43
CA ALA A 9 -3.21 -11.86 5.18
C ALA A 9 -3.64 -11.49 6.60
N LEU A 10 -4.84 -11.86 7.10
CA LEU A 10 -5.26 -11.50 8.46
C LEU A 10 -6.26 -12.49 9.09
N GLY A 11 -6.13 -12.67 10.42
CA GLY A 11 -7.08 -13.28 11.36
C GLY A 11 -7.33 -14.79 11.22
N ASP A 12 -7.72 -15.20 10.01
CA ASP A 12 -8.06 -16.57 9.64
C ASP A 12 -7.46 -16.88 8.25
N PRO A 13 -6.25 -17.47 8.20
CA PRO A 13 -5.55 -17.73 6.95
C PRO A 13 -6.27 -18.79 6.08
N GLU A 14 -7.18 -19.58 6.66
CA GLU A 14 -7.88 -20.66 5.97
C GLU A 14 -9.18 -20.18 5.32
N ALA A 15 -9.86 -19.19 5.91
CA ALA A 15 -11.14 -18.66 5.41
C ALA A 15 -11.08 -18.02 4.01
N GLY A 16 -9.89 -17.60 3.55
CA GLY A 16 -9.67 -16.99 2.22
C GLY A 16 -9.01 -17.90 1.19
N MET A 17 -8.84 -19.20 1.47
CA MET A 17 -8.15 -20.09 0.55
C MET A 17 -8.98 -20.39 -0.70
N LYS A 18 -8.42 -20.02 -1.86
CA LYS A 18 -9.00 -20.29 -3.18
C LYS A 18 -8.10 -21.22 -3.99
N GLN A 19 -8.72 -22.19 -4.65
CA GLN A 19 -8.06 -23.09 -5.58
C GLN A 19 -8.47 -22.78 -7.02
N PRO A 20 -7.53 -22.85 -7.97
CA PRO A 20 -7.88 -22.68 -9.36
C PRO A 20 -8.63 -23.92 -9.84
N THR A 21 -9.63 -23.75 -10.71
CA THR A 21 -10.36 -24.89 -11.31
C THR A 21 -9.49 -25.69 -12.30
N ILE A 22 -8.36 -25.13 -12.73
CA ILE A 22 -7.39 -25.72 -13.67
C ILE A 22 -5.94 -25.41 -13.23
N GLY A 23 -4.97 -26.24 -13.61
CA GLY A 23 -3.55 -26.02 -13.30
C GLY A 23 -2.82 -25.14 -14.33
N PHE A 24 -1.70 -24.51 -13.93
CA PHE A 24 -0.91 -23.65 -14.84
C PHE A 24 0.32 -24.32 -15.41
N SER A 25 0.59 -24.00 -16.68
CA SER A 25 1.83 -24.32 -17.39
C SER A 25 2.95 -23.31 -17.10
N LEU A 26 2.60 -22.06 -16.80
CA LEU A 26 3.52 -20.99 -16.39
C LEU A 26 3.12 -20.51 -15.00
N GLN A 27 4.08 -20.08 -14.18
CA GLN A 27 3.76 -19.55 -12.85
C GLN A 27 3.01 -18.22 -13.00
N PRO A 28 1.74 -18.14 -12.57
CA PRO A 28 1.01 -16.87 -12.53
C PRO A 28 1.50 -16.02 -11.35
N TYR A 29 1.32 -14.71 -11.46
CA TYR A 29 1.50 -13.80 -10.33
C TYR A 29 0.14 -13.48 -9.71
N ILE A 30 0.10 -13.36 -8.39
CA ILE A 30 -1.05 -12.81 -7.67
C ILE A 30 -0.67 -11.42 -7.21
N ALA A 31 -1.61 -10.48 -7.39
CA ALA A 31 -1.52 -9.15 -6.84
C ALA A 31 -2.83 -8.86 -6.12
N TYR A 32 -2.77 -8.51 -4.85
CA TYR A 32 -3.93 -8.10 -4.07
C TYR A 32 -3.65 -6.76 -3.41
N ASP A 33 -4.71 -6.04 -3.13
CA ASP A 33 -4.68 -4.84 -2.32
C ASP A 33 -4.42 -5.24 -0.85
N GLN A 34 -3.19 -4.96 -0.41
CA GLN A 34 -2.67 -5.41 0.90
C GLN A 34 -3.32 -4.67 2.08
N PHE A 35 -4.03 -3.56 1.83
CA PHE A 35 -4.59 -2.70 2.87
C PHE A 35 -6.09 -2.95 3.13
N GLY A 36 -6.74 -3.78 2.32
CA GLY A 36 -8.19 -3.97 2.42
C GLY A 36 -8.98 -2.78 1.86
N PRO A 37 -10.30 -2.71 2.10
CA PRO A 37 -11.08 -1.55 1.69
C PRO A 37 -10.53 -0.27 2.34
N ALA A 38 -10.55 0.84 1.61
CA ALA A 38 -10.11 2.12 2.17
C ALA A 38 -11.18 2.66 3.15
N PRO A 39 -10.81 3.03 4.38
CA PRO A 39 -11.74 3.64 5.31
C PRO A 39 -12.13 5.05 4.85
N LEU A 40 -13.36 5.46 5.17
CA LEU A 40 -13.83 6.84 5.00
C LEU A 40 -13.04 7.79 5.90
N PHE A 41 -12.78 7.36 7.14
CA PHE A 41 -11.90 8.00 8.12
C PHE A 41 -11.58 7.01 9.24
N THR A 42 -10.65 7.38 10.13
CA THR A 42 -10.23 6.56 11.27
C THR A 42 -10.41 7.29 12.59
N MET A 43 -10.60 6.54 13.66
CA MET A 43 -10.77 7.04 15.02
C MET A 43 -9.80 6.30 15.98
N PRO A 44 -9.21 6.94 17.01
CA PRO A 44 -8.40 6.23 18.00
C PRO A 44 -9.20 5.17 18.78
N ALA A 45 -8.78 3.90 18.74
CA ALA A 45 -9.51 2.80 19.37
C ALA A 45 -9.61 2.96 20.89
N ALA A 46 -8.53 3.42 21.54
CA ALA A 46 -8.49 3.63 22.99
C ALA A 46 -9.55 4.61 23.51
N THR A 47 -10.02 5.54 22.66
CA THR A 47 -11.04 6.53 23.01
C THR A 47 -12.45 5.99 22.79
N TYR A 48 -12.72 5.43 21.61
CA TYR A 48 -14.10 5.15 21.18
C TYR A 48 -14.56 3.71 21.41
N GLN A 49 -13.64 2.74 21.57
CA GLN A 49 -14.01 1.34 21.78
C GLN A 49 -14.92 1.14 23.01
N PRO A 50 -14.63 1.70 24.21
CA PRO A 50 -15.48 1.47 25.38
C PRO A 50 -16.89 2.04 25.21
N GLU A 51 -17.02 3.17 24.49
CA GLU A 51 -18.30 3.80 24.20
C GLU A 51 -19.14 2.95 23.25
N LEU A 52 -18.53 2.43 22.18
CA LEU A 52 -19.19 1.57 21.20
C LEU A 52 -19.62 0.23 21.82
N ASP A 53 -18.75 -0.39 22.63
CA ASP A 53 -19.06 -1.63 23.35
C ASP A 53 -20.22 -1.44 24.35
N GLY A 54 -20.28 -0.28 25.00
CA GLY A 54 -21.34 0.07 25.96
C GLY A 54 -22.67 0.47 25.33
N ALA A 55 -22.72 0.76 24.03
CA ALA A 55 -23.87 1.37 23.35
C ALA A 55 -24.72 0.37 22.53
N ASN A 56 -24.68 -0.93 22.82
CA ASN A 56 -25.42 -1.91 22.02
C ASN A 56 -26.94 -1.65 21.98
N ASN A 57 -27.47 -1.43 20.78
CA ASN A 57 -28.85 -0.98 20.49
C ASN A 57 -29.25 0.32 21.20
N GLN A 58 -28.29 1.18 21.52
CA GLN A 58 -28.49 2.51 22.09
C GLN A 58 -28.20 3.59 21.04
N PRO A 59 -28.69 4.84 21.25
CA PRO A 59 -28.31 5.97 20.42
C PRO A 59 -26.79 6.11 20.31
N VAL A 60 -26.30 6.58 19.16
CA VAL A 60 -24.86 6.81 18.97
C VAL A 60 -24.32 7.75 20.06
N PRO A 61 -23.23 7.36 20.78
CA PRO A 61 -22.61 8.21 21.78
C PRO A 61 -22.22 9.58 21.23
N ALA A 62 -22.31 10.62 22.06
CA ALA A 62 -22.08 12.00 21.63
C ALA A 62 -20.65 12.23 21.09
N ASP A 63 -19.66 11.58 21.67
CA ASP A 63 -18.27 11.69 21.24
C ASP A 63 -18.05 10.98 19.89
N VAL A 64 -18.67 9.80 19.68
CA VAL A 64 -18.70 9.13 18.36
C VAL A 64 -19.39 10.01 17.32
N ALA A 65 -20.57 10.57 17.63
CA ALA A 65 -21.27 11.48 16.70
C ALA A 65 -20.42 12.72 16.36
N THR A 66 -19.68 13.25 17.34
CA THR A 66 -18.73 14.35 17.14
C THR A 66 -17.57 13.95 16.22
N ALA A 67 -17.06 12.72 16.32
CA ALA A 67 -16.03 12.21 15.42
C ALA A 67 -16.51 12.16 13.96
N PHE A 68 -17.73 11.67 13.71
CA PHE A 68 -18.36 11.68 12.38
C PHE A 68 -18.54 13.11 11.83
N ALA A 69 -18.98 14.05 12.68
CA ALA A 69 -19.11 15.44 12.30
C ALA A 69 -17.74 16.06 11.93
N ASN A 70 -16.73 15.89 12.79
CA ASN A 70 -15.38 16.40 12.56
C ASN A 70 -14.78 15.84 11.26
N ALA A 71 -14.95 14.54 10.99
CA ALA A 71 -14.52 13.90 9.74
C ALA A 71 -15.28 14.41 8.51
N SER A 72 -16.50 14.90 8.69
CA SER A 72 -17.29 15.56 7.64
C SER A 72 -16.90 17.03 7.43
N GLY A 73 -15.99 17.57 8.23
CA GLY A 73 -15.75 19.01 8.27
C GLY A 73 -16.96 19.81 8.78
N SER A 74 -17.95 19.14 9.38
CA SER A 74 -19.04 19.80 10.10
C SER A 74 -18.64 19.93 11.57
N SER A 75 -18.62 21.14 12.10
CA SER A 75 -18.49 21.32 13.55
C SER A 75 -19.72 20.69 14.20
N GLY A 76 -19.54 19.61 14.96
CA GLY A 76 -20.60 19.04 15.77
C GLY A 76 -21.23 20.13 16.65
N SER A 77 -22.54 20.06 16.86
CA SER A 77 -23.24 20.99 17.76
C SER A 77 -22.70 20.85 19.18
N GLY A 78 -21.69 21.64 19.54
CA GLY A 78 -21.05 21.65 20.87
C GLY A 78 -19.53 21.47 20.90
N SER A 79 -18.83 21.25 19.77
CA SER A 79 -17.38 21.14 19.75
C SER A 79 -16.68 22.49 19.47
N ASN A 80 -15.71 22.88 20.32
CA ASN A 80 -14.82 24.03 20.10
C ASN A 80 -13.62 23.67 19.19
N ALA A 81 -13.59 22.47 18.62
CA ALA A 81 -12.52 22.02 17.74
C ALA A 81 -12.81 22.50 16.30
N PRO A 82 -11.81 23.08 15.59
CA PRO A 82 -12.00 23.47 14.21
C PRO A 82 -12.29 22.24 13.34
N PRO A 83 -13.19 22.34 12.35
CA PRO A 83 -13.48 21.25 11.42
C PRO A 83 -12.21 20.87 10.65
N SER A 84 -11.88 19.58 10.62
CA SER A 84 -10.66 19.07 10.00
C SER A 84 -10.90 18.15 8.79
N GLY A 85 -12.16 17.82 8.49
CA GLY A 85 -12.54 16.90 7.42
C GLY A 85 -13.16 17.57 6.19
N SER A 86 -13.35 16.79 5.13
CA SER A 86 -13.99 17.22 3.86
C SER A 86 -15.10 16.26 3.38
N GLY A 87 -15.47 15.27 4.20
CA GLY A 87 -16.49 14.27 3.85
C GLY A 87 -17.91 14.75 4.14
N ASN A 88 -18.91 13.89 3.86
CA ASN A 88 -20.29 14.10 4.30
C ASN A 88 -20.79 12.82 4.98
N PHE A 89 -20.46 12.66 6.26
CA PHE A 89 -20.72 11.48 7.08
C PHE A 89 -21.80 11.76 8.14
N THR A 90 -22.88 12.42 7.73
CA THR A 90 -23.99 12.75 8.64
C THR A 90 -24.69 11.50 9.14
N LEU A 91 -24.81 11.38 10.45
CA LEU A 91 -25.64 10.37 11.10
C LEU A 91 -27.12 10.81 11.07
N PRO A 92 -28.06 9.95 10.65
CA PRO A 92 -29.47 10.29 10.71
C PRO A 92 -29.97 10.36 12.15
N ASP A 93 -31.02 11.16 12.38
CA ASP A 93 -31.71 11.21 13.66
C ASP A 93 -32.21 9.80 14.05
N GLY A 94 -31.92 9.39 15.28
CA GLY A 94 -32.27 8.05 15.76
C GLY A 94 -31.32 6.94 15.31
N ALA A 95 -30.13 7.27 14.77
CA ALA A 95 -29.08 6.30 14.57
C ALA A 95 -28.69 5.61 15.88
N ILE A 96 -28.47 4.30 15.81
CA ILE A 96 -28.06 3.45 16.93
C ILE A 96 -26.73 2.77 16.61
N VAL A 97 -26.04 2.33 17.67
CA VAL A 97 -24.91 1.40 17.57
C VAL A 97 -25.43 -0.03 17.70
N THR A 98 -24.98 -0.91 16.81
CA THR A 98 -25.18 -2.36 16.93
C THR A 98 -23.82 -3.00 17.14
N VAL A 99 -23.61 -3.66 18.28
CA VAL A 99 -22.37 -4.40 18.55
C VAL A 99 -22.44 -5.74 17.80
N VAL A 100 -21.53 -5.94 16.83
CA VAL A 100 -21.41 -7.19 16.09
C VAL A 100 -20.49 -8.14 16.86
N THR A 101 -19.26 -7.69 17.12
CA THR A 101 -18.29 -8.38 17.95
C THR A 101 -17.67 -7.35 18.90
N ALA A 102 -17.94 -7.48 20.20
CA ALA A 102 -17.41 -6.53 21.19
C ALA A 102 -15.88 -6.41 21.06
N SER A 103 -15.39 -5.17 21.16
CA SER A 103 -13.98 -4.80 21.01
C SER A 103 -13.37 -5.04 19.62
N ALA A 104 -14.18 -5.36 18.60
CA ALA A 104 -13.71 -5.64 17.24
C ALA A 104 -14.57 -5.02 16.13
N GLU A 105 -15.91 -5.13 16.19
CA GLU A 105 -16.79 -4.79 15.07
C GLU A 105 -18.15 -4.24 15.54
N TRP A 106 -18.59 -3.14 14.92
CA TRP A 106 -19.85 -2.47 15.21
C TRP A 106 -20.49 -1.93 13.92
N TYR A 107 -21.82 -1.81 13.91
CA TYR A 107 -22.54 -1.07 12.89
C TYR A 107 -23.15 0.20 13.47
N ILE A 108 -23.24 1.23 12.64
CA ILE A 108 -23.99 2.46 12.94
C ILE A 108 -25.02 2.72 11.83
N GLY A 109 -26.26 2.97 12.21
CA GLY A 109 -27.34 3.29 11.29
C GLY A 109 -28.70 3.32 11.97
N LEU A 110 -29.78 3.39 11.19
CA LEU A 110 -31.12 3.23 11.75
C LEU A 110 -31.34 1.76 12.18
N PRO A 111 -32.31 1.47 13.08
CA PRO A 111 -32.62 0.10 13.45
C PRO A 111 -32.87 -0.79 12.21
N ASN A 112 -32.10 -1.87 12.09
CA ASN A 112 -32.09 -2.80 10.94
C ASN A 112 -31.66 -2.21 9.59
N GLN A 113 -31.06 -1.02 9.57
CA GLN A 113 -30.54 -0.36 8.37
C GLN A 113 -29.16 0.26 8.69
N PRO A 114 -28.11 -0.59 8.83
CA PRO A 114 -26.76 -0.10 9.01
C PRO A 114 -26.32 0.76 7.82
N LEU A 115 -25.66 1.88 8.12
CA LEU A 115 -25.09 2.82 7.16
C LEU A 115 -23.57 2.79 7.16
N TYR A 116 -22.98 2.45 8.32
CA TYR A 116 -21.55 2.38 8.51
C TYR A 116 -21.15 1.07 9.19
N ASP A 117 -19.99 0.58 8.79
CA ASP A 117 -19.29 -0.55 9.37
C ASP A 117 -18.01 -0.03 10.05
N LEU A 118 -17.84 -0.34 11.33
CA LEU A 118 -16.71 0.09 12.13
C LEU A 118 -15.92 -1.15 12.52
N ARG A 119 -14.67 -1.22 12.07
CA ARG A 119 -13.78 -2.34 12.37
C ARG A 119 -12.55 -1.85 13.11
N ARG A 120 -12.22 -2.48 14.22
CA ARG A 120 -11.04 -2.16 15.00
C ARG A 120 -9.80 -2.87 14.42
N GLU A 121 -8.76 -2.09 14.16
CA GLU A 121 -7.37 -2.54 14.09
C GLU A 121 -6.67 -2.25 15.42
N THR A 122 -5.38 -2.60 15.56
CA THR A 122 -4.66 -2.56 16.85
C THR A 122 -4.96 -1.30 17.69
N ASP A 123 -4.73 -0.12 17.11
CA ASP A 123 -4.85 1.18 17.77
C ASP A 123 -5.92 2.11 17.18
N THR A 124 -6.59 1.70 16.11
CA THR A 124 -7.57 2.51 15.36
C THR A 124 -8.87 1.77 15.13
N ILE A 125 -9.96 2.52 14.97
CA ILE A 125 -11.24 2.05 14.46
C ILE A 125 -11.42 2.68 13.09
N ASN A 126 -11.49 1.83 12.07
CA ASN A 126 -11.66 2.20 10.68
C ASN A 126 -13.17 2.26 10.38
N VAL A 127 -13.64 3.39 9.84
CA VAL A 127 -15.05 3.60 9.50
C VAL A 127 -15.25 3.42 8.01
N PHE A 128 -16.15 2.54 7.63
CA PHE A 128 -16.49 2.21 6.24
C PHE A 128 -17.96 2.51 5.96
N ALA A 129 -18.30 2.70 4.68
CA ALA A 129 -19.69 2.68 4.25
C ALA A 129 -20.23 1.24 4.30
N TYR A 130 -21.45 1.06 4.78
CA TYR A 130 -22.13 -0.23 4.74
C TYR A 130 -22.93 -0.40 3.44
N PRO A 131 -22.91 -1.59 2.79
CA PRO A 131 -22.06 -2.73 3.13
C PRO A 131 -20.62 -2.50 2.66
N THR A 132 -19.65 -2.93 3.46
CA THR A 132 -18.24 -3.02 3.05
C THR A 132 -17.80 -4.47 3.06
N PRO A 133 -17.15 -4.98 2.00
CA PRO A 133 -16.66 -6.35 1.98
C PRO A 133 -15.58 -6.57 3.05
N ALA A 134 -15.43 -7.81 3.51
CA ALA A 134 -14.44 -8.18 4.52
C ALA A 134 -12.99 -7.96 4.03
N PHE A 135 -12.78 -7.96 2.72
CA PHE A 135 -11.50 -7.77 2.05
C PHE A 135 -11.68 -6.84 0.84
N SER A 136 -10.59 -6.28 0.33
CA SER A 136 -10.65 -5.40 -0.85
C SER A 136 -11.15 -6.17 -2.07
N PRO A 137 -12.06 -5.65 -2.91
CA PRO A 137 -12.45 -6.32 -4.16
C PRO A 137 -11.28 -6.40 -5.16
N ARG A 138 -10.16 -5.73 -4.90
CA ARG A 138 -9.02 -5.62 -5.80
C ARG A 138 -8.01 -6.74 -5.59
N ASN A 139 -8.46 -7.97 -5.77
CA ASN A 139 -7.59 -9.15 -5.83
C ASN A 139 -7.55 -9.62 -7.26
N TYR A 140 -6.34 -9.80 -7.78
CA TYR A 140 -6.13 -10.16 -9.17
C TYR A 140 -5.08 -11.25 -9.29
N TYR A 141 -5.18 -11.99 -10.39
CA TYR A 141 -4.11 -12.81 -10.89
C TYR A 141 -3.75 -12.39 -12.31
N LEU A 142 -2.48 -12.59 -12.65
CA LEU A 142 -1.96 -12.37 -13.98
C LEU A 142 -2.12 -13.64 -14.80
N ASP A 143 -3.03 -13.63 -15.76
CA ASP A 143 -3.34 -14.73 -16.65
C ASP A 143 -2.35 -14.80 -17.81
N SER A 144 -1.53 -15.85 -17.83
CA SER A 144 -0.47 -16.05 -18.82
C SER A 144 -0.87 -16.88 -20.03
N ARG A 145 -2.12 -17.38 -20.11
CA ARG A 145 -2.52 -18.35 -21.14
C ARG A 145 -2.43 -17.79 -22.56
N SER A 146 -2.77 -16.52 -22.72
CA SER A 146 -2.71 -15.82 -24.00
C SER A 146 -1.33 -15.29 -24.34
N TYR A 147 -0.33 -15.39 -23.45
CA TYR A 147 0.96 -14.77 -23.70
C TYR A 147 1.70 -15.42 -24.88
N ALA A 148 1.58 -16.75 -25.04
CA ALA A 148 2.24 -17.46 -26.13
C ALA A 148 1.66 -17.14 -27.52
N SER A 149 0.39 -16.73 -27.60
CA SER A 149 -0.29 -16.41 -28.87
C SER A 149 -0.38 -14.91 -29.15
N ASP A 150 -0.59 -14.11 -28.10
CA ASP A 150 -0.97 -12.70 -28.20
C ASP A 150 0.07 -11.76 -27.58
N GLU A 151 1.14 -12.30 -26.98
CA GLU A 151 2.15 -11.56 -26.21
C GLU A 151 1.53 -10.69 -25.09
N LYS A 152 0.37 -11.12 -24.58
CA LYS A 152 -0.39 -10.43 -23.54
C LYS A 152 -0.64 -11.31 -22.32
N TYR A 153 -0.40 -10.72 -21.16
CA TYR A 153 -0.97 -11.18 -19.90
C TYR A 153 -2.24 -10.40 -19.61
N TYR A 154 -3.34 -11.07 -19.30
CA TYR A 154 -4.58 -10.41 -18.88
C TYR A 154 -4.68 -10.37 -17.36
N LEU A 155 -5.10 -9.23 -16.82
CA LEU A 155 -5.35 -9.07 -15.38
C LEU A 155 -6.79 -9.51 -15.09
N ARG A 156 -6.96 -10.55 -14.28
CA ARG A 156 -8.25 -11.17 -13.97
C ARG A 156 -8.53 -11.06 -12.48
N GLN A 157 -9.78 -10.81 -12.11
CA GLN A 157 -10.15 -10.65 -10.71
C GLN A 157 -10.36 -12.00 -10.03
N VAL A 158 -10.05 -12.06 -8.74
CA VAL A 158 -10.39 -13.15 -7.83
C VAL A 158 -11.37 -12.61 -6.79
N ALA A 159 -12.62 -13.06 -6.83
CA ALA A 159 -13.59 -12.78 -5.78
C ALA A 159 -13.28 -13.64 -4.55
N LEU A 160 -13.10 -13.03 -3.38
CA LEU A 160 -12.83 -13.75 -2.13
C LEU A 160 -14.10 -13.91 -1.23
N ASP A 161 -15.25 -13.30 -1.58
CA ASP A 161 -16.50 -13.19 -0.77
C ASP A 161 -17.64 -14.02 -1.35
N ASP A 162 -17.43 -14.67 -2.48
CA ASP A 162 -18.46 -15.46 -3.16
C ASP A 162 -18.77 -16.80 -2.45
N ASN A 163 -18.22 -17.03 -1.24
CA ASN A 163 -18.31 -18.28 -0.47
C ASN A 163 -17.84 -19.53 -1.24
N SER A 164 -17.07 -19.36 -2.31
CA SER A 164 -16.50 -20.45 -3.09
C SER A 164 -15.11 -20.82 -2.58
N ASN A 165 -14.72 -22.08 -2.65
CA ASN A 165 -13.32 -22.50 -2.44
C ASN A 165 -12.51 -22.47 -3.74
N THR A 166 -13.15 -22.09 -4.84
CA THR A 166 -12.52 -21.96 -6.16
C THR A 166 -12.81 -20.59 -6.76
N PHE A 167 -12.12 -20.27 -7.85
CA PHE A 167 -12.41 -19.10 -8.66
C PHE A 167 -12.41 -19.46 -10.14
N ASP A 168 -13.26 -18.77 -10.91
CA ASP A 168 -13.45 -19.04 -12.33
C ASP A 168 -12.23 -18.57 -13.14
N TYR A 169 -11.86 -19.40 -14.10
CA TYR A 169 -10.77 -19.19 -15.06
C TYR A 169 -11.29 -18.91 -16.46
N THR A 170 -12.60 -18.80 -16.67
CA THR A 170 -13.18 -18.58 -17.99
C THR A 170 -12.64 -17.27 -18.58
N PRO A 171 -11.90 -17.32 -19.70
CA PRO A 171 -11.44 -16.12 -20.37
C PRO A 171 -12.62 -15.30 -20.91
N GLY A 172 -12.40 -14.03 -21.17
CA GLY A 172 -13.38 -13.16 -21.81
C GLY A 172 -13.44 -11.78 -21.19
N GLN A 173 -13.37 -11.68 -19.86
CA GLN A 173 -13.39 -10.39 -19.15
C GLN A 173 -12.16 -10.13 -18.30
N SER A 174 -11.52 -8.98 -18.49
CA SER A 174 -10.31 -8.58 -17.79
C SER A 174 -10.39 -7.13 -17.33
N TRP A 175 -9.50 -6.79 -16.40
CA TRP A 175 -9.34 -5.44 -15.86
C TRP A 175 -8.21 -4.67 -16.55
N GLY A 176 -7.60 -5.27 -17.57
CA GLY A 176 -6.48 -4.73 -18.33
C GLY A 176 -5.47 -5.81 -18.70
N ALA A 177 -4.39 -5.39 -19.34
CA ALA A 177 -3.36 -6.29 -19.84
C ALA A 177 -1.94 -5.70 -19.74
N PHE A 178 -0.95 -6.58 -19.62
CA PHE A 178 0.46 -6.27 -19.81
C PHE A 178 0.91 -6.93 -21.11
N SER A 179 1.29 -6.12 -22.10
CA SER A 179 1.63 -6.57 -23.46
C SER A 179 3.11 -6.45 -23.75
N ASN A 180 3.62 -7.35 -24.60
CA ASN A 180 4.97 -7.32 -25.18
C ASN A 180 6.08 -7.29 -24.11
N THR A 181 5.83 -7.85 -22.93
CA THR A 181 6.77 -7.87 -21.82
C THR A 181 6.42 -9.00 -20.85
N THR A 182 7.43 -9.58 -20.23
CA THR A 182 7.25 -10.38 -19.01
C THR A 182 7.25 -9.47 -17.79
N LEU A 183 6.82 -9.98 -16.64
CA LEU A 183 6.91 -9.28 -15.37
C LEU A 183 7.71 -10.13 -14.37
N ASP A 184 8.50 -9.46 -13.54
CA ASP A 184 9.27 -10.06 -12.44
C ASP A 184 8.56 -9.86 -11.10
N ALA A 185 7.80 -8.78 -10.96
CA ALA A 185 6.92 -8.53 -9.83
C ALA A 185 5.72 -7.68 -10.23
N ILE A 186 4.64 -7.76 -9.45
CA ILE A 186 3.39 -7.03 -9.64
C ILE A 186 2.74 -6.70 -8.29
N VAL A 187 2.06 -5.55 -8.19
CA VAL A 187 1.28 -5.15 -7.00
C VAL A 187 0.05 -4.36 -7.41
N VAL A 188 -0.94 -4.37 -6.52
CA VAL A 188 -2.13 -3.52 -6.62
C VAL A 188 -1.95 -2.31 -5.72
N HIS A 189 -2.22 -1.14 -6.27
CA HIS A 189 -2.28 0.12 -5.54
C HIS A 189 -3.71 0.36 -5.03
N PRO A 190 -3.91 0.85 -3.79
CA PRO A 190 -5.22 1.20 -3.23
C PRO A 190 -5.94 2.36 -3.95
N ASN A 191 -5.35 2.95 -4.99
CA ASN A 191 -5.97 4.00 -5.80
C ASN A 191 -6.44 3.48 -7.18
N GLY A 192 -6.52 2.16 -7.34
CA GLY A 192 -7.01 1.56 -8.59
C GLY A 192 -5.96 1.47 -9.67
N TYR A 193 -4.70 1.24 -9.30
CA TYR A 193 -3.62 0.97 -10.25
C TYR A 193 -3.04 -0.42 -10.01
N VAL A 194 -2.48 -1.02 -11.04
CA VAL A 194 -1.67 -2.23 -10.94
C VAL A 194 -0.33 -1.96 -11.58
N ILE A 195 0.73 -2.24 -10.83
CA ILE A 195 2.09 -1.89 -11.21
C ILE A 195 2.89 -3.16 -11.36
N GLY A 196 3.55 -3.31 -12.50
CA GLY A 196 4.52 -4.37 -12.76
C GLY A 196 5.91 -3.80 -12.97
N VAL A 197 6.94 -4.63 -12.75
CA VAL A 197 8.31 -4.33 -13.19
C VAL A 197 8.86 -5.44 -14.05
N ASN A 198 9.78 -5.06 -14.93
CA ASN A 198 10.53 -5.97 -15.77
C ASN A 198 12.03 -5.71 -15.61
N TYR A 199 12.75 -6.76 -15.22
CA TYR A 199 14.19 -6.75 -14.98
C TYR A 199 14.97 -6.50 -16.26
N GLU A 200 14.67 -7.25 -17.32
CA GLU A 200 15.41 -7.29 -18.60
C GLU A 200 15.40 -5.93 -19.31
N TYR A 201 14.23 -5.32 -19.42
CA TYR A 201 14.01 -4.05 -20.10
C TYR A 201 14.16 -2.84 -19.17
N HIS A 202 14.33 -3.08 -17.86
CA HIS A 202 14.46 -2.05 -16.84
C HIS A 202 13.28 -1.07 -16.85
N LYS A 203 12.06 -1.64 -16.89
CA LYS A 203 10.81 -0.90 -17.00
C LYS A 203 9.94 -1.08 -15.77
N MET A 204 9.21 -0.02 -15.43
CA MET A 204 7.99 -0.09 -14.65
C MET A 204 6.81 -0.06 -15.63
N LEU A 205 5.74 -0.76 -15.35
CA LEU A 205 4.51 -0.71 -16.14
C LEU A 205 3.34 -0.38 -15.22
N ILE A 206 2.57 0.64 -15.55
CA ILE A 206 1.41 1.06 -14.75
C ILE A 206 0.13 0.88 -15.56
N LEU A 207 -0.80 0.12 -14.98
CA LEU A 207 -2.15 -0.07 -15.47
C LEU A 207 -3.13 0.67 -14.56
N GLN A 208 -3.93 1.57 -15.12
CA GLN A 208 -5.09 2.12 -14.42
C GLN A 208 -6.28 1.17 -14.59
N LEU A 209 -6.89 0.77 -13.49
CA LEU A 209 -8.04 -0.13 -13.51
C LEU A 209 -9.29 0.60 -14.02
N PRO A 210 -10.05 -0.01 -14.94
CA PRO A 210 -11.37 0.51 -15.33
C PRO A 210 -12.35 0.38 -14.15
N SER A 211 -13.52 1.02 -14.26
CA SER A 211 -14.56 0.92 -13.23
C SER A 211 -15.20 -0.47 -13.14
N ASN A 212 -15.18 -1.22 -14.25
CA ASN A 212 -15.72 -2.57 -14.37
C ASN A 212 -14.79 -3.41 -15.25
N ALA A 213 -14.86 -4.74 -15.12
CA ALA A 213 -14.22 -5.63 -16.08
C ALA A 213 -14.76 -5.37 -17.50
N VAL A 214 -13.88 -5.46 -18.49
CA VAL A 214 -14.16 -5.26 -19.91
C VAL A 214 -13.81 -6.51 -20.69
N ASP A 215 -14.30 -6.61 -21.93
CA ASP A 215 -13.91 -7.71 -22.80
C ASP A 215 -12.41 -7.65 -23.12
N ASP A 216 -11.76 -8.79 -23.27
CA ASP A 216 -10.30 -8.87 -23.47
C ASP A 216 -9.79 -8.07 -24.68
N ALA A 217 -10.61 -7.97 -25.72
CA ALA A 217 -10.31 -7.17 -26.91
C ALA A 217 -10.21 -5.66 -26.60
N ASP A 218 -10.94 -5.21 -25.58
CA ASP A 218 -11.05 -3.81 -25.16
C ASP A 218 -10.24 -3.52 -23.87
N ALA A 219 -9.50 -4.51 -23.37
CA ALA A 219 -8.72 -4.41 -22.15
C ALA A 219 -7.68 -3.27 -22.24
N PRO A 220 -7.68 -2.32 -21.29
CA PRO A 220 -6.66 -1.28 -21.25
C PRO A 220 -5.28 -1.89 -21.06
N VAL A 221 -4.29 -1.38 -21.79
CA VAL A 221 -2.91 -1.89 -21.75
C VAL A 221 -2.07 -1.03 -20.80
N ALA A 222 -1.28 -1.68 -19.96
CA ALA A 222 -0.35 -1.03 -19.05
C ALA A 222 0.67 -0.17 -19.82
N LEU A 223 0.92 1.04 -19.33
CA LEU A 223 1.88 1.95 -19.94
C LEU A 223 3.31 1.65 -19.44
N PRO A 224 4.29 1.43 -20.34
CA PRO A 224 5.67 1.26 -19.95
C PRO A 224 6.32 2.60 -19.59
N LEU A 225 6.80 2.72 -18.36
CA LEU A 225 7.42 3.89 -17.76
C LEU A 225 8.85 3.56 -17.29
N SER A 226 9.60 4.60 -16.95
CA SER A 226 11.03 4.56 -16.63
C SER A 226 11.89 3.95 -17.76
N GLY A 227 13.19 3.83 -17.55
CA GLY A 227 14.10 3.15 -18.47
C GLY A 227 15.44 2.88 -17.81
N LYS A 228 16.37 2.22 -18.53
CA LYS A 228 17.68 1.87 -17.98
C LYS A 228 18.46 3.10 -17.51
N GLY A 229 18.88 3.14 -16.25
CA GLY A 229 19.82 4.16 -15.79
C GLY A 229 20.05 4.23 -14.28
N LEU A 230 20.87 5.20 -13.89
CA LEU A 230 21.27 5.46 -12.50
C LEU A 230 20.55 6.67 -11.89
N ARG A 231 19.99 7.56 -12.72
CA ARG A 231 19.27 8.75 -12.25
C ARG A 231 17.97 8.33 -11.57
N GLU A 232 17.42 9.20 -10.73
CA GLU A 232 16.01 9.14 -10.37
C GLU A 232 15.13 9.12 -11.63
N ASP A 233 13.99 8.43 -11.55
CA ASP A 233 13.09 8.12 -12.68
C ASP A 233 13.59 7.02 -13.63
N LEU A 234 14.86 6.63 -13.52
CA LEU A 234 15.43 5.50 -14.26
C LEU A 234 15.63 4.30 -13.34
N LEU A 235 15.48 3.11 -13.89
CA LEU A 235 15.63 1.85 -13.18
C LEU A 235 16.81 1.05 -13.76
N LYS A 236 17.41 0.19 -12.95
CA LYS A 236 18.36 -0.82 -13.41
C LYS A 236 18.23 -2.08 -12.57
N GLY A 237 17.79 -3.15 -13.22
CA GLY A 237 17.50 -4.43 -12.60
C GLY A 237 16.41 -4.36 -11.52
N PRO A 238 15.21 -3.79 -11.78
CA PRO A 238 14.12 -3.87 -10.82
C PRO A 238 13.67 -5.34 -10.66
N ILE A 239 13.58 -5.82 -9.42
CA ILE A 239 13.29 -7.23 -9.12
C ILE A 239 12.07 -7.42 -8.19
N ALA A 240 11.69 -6.39 -7.44
CA ALA A 240 10.56 -6.46 -6.53
C ALA A 240 9.96 -5.07 -6.35
N LEU A 241 8.71 -5.05 -5.90
CA LEU A 241 7.99 -3.82 -5.61
C LEU A 241 6.96 -4.03 -4.49
N THR A 242 6.62 -2.96 -3.79
CA THR A 242 5.56 -2.95 -2.77
C THR A 242 4.95 -1.55 -2.68
N ILE A 243 3.83 -1.42 -1.98
CA ILE A 243 3.16 -0.14 -1.73
C ILE A 243 3.29 0.23 -0.26
N THR A 244 3.57 1.49 0.03
CA THR A 244 3.52 2.02 1.40
C THR A 244 2.06 2.34 1.79
N PRO A 245 1.72 2.40 3.10
CA PRO A 245 0.36 2.76 3.53
C PRO A 245 -0.15 4.12 2.99
N ASP A 246 0.76 5.05 2.70
CA ASP A 246 0.45 6.36 2.11
C ASP A 246 0.43 6.37 0.57
N GLY A 247 0.52 5.20 -0.08
CA GLY A 247 0.36 5.07 -1.53
C GLY A 247 1.60 5.42 -2.36
N ARG A 248 2.81 5.26 -1.82
CA ARG A 248 4.03 5.33 -2.63
C ARG A 248 4.41 3.93 -3.09
N ILE A 249 4.86 3.83 -4.33
CA ILE A 249 5.36 2.60 -4.91
C ILE A 249 6.84 2.50 -4.59
N LEU A 250 7.27 1.48 -3.85
CA LEU A 250 8.68 1.18 -3.63
C LEU A 250 9.14 0.14 -4.64
N VAL A 251 10.28 0.37 -5.27
CA VAL A 251 10.93 -0.55 -6.22
C VAL A 251 12.30 -0.93 -5.68
N LEU A 252 12.56 -2.23 -5.55
CA LEU A 252 13.87 -2.77 -5.24
C LEU A 252 14.63 -3.03 -6.53
N GLU A 253 15.80 -2.39 -6.66
CA GLU A 253 16.70 -2.52 -7.80
C GLU A 253 17.94 -3.30 -7.39
N GLN A 254 18.14 -4.46 -8.01
CA GLN A 254 19.31 -5.31 -7.78
C GLN A 254 20.59 -4.65 -8.30
N ASP A 255 20.58 -4.15 -9.54
CA ASP A 255 21.80 -3.70 -10.21
C ASP A 255 22.23 -2.29 -9.81
N ASN A 256 21.29 -1.46 -9.36
CA ASN A 256 21.60 -0.18 -8.72
C ASN A 256 21.78 -0.32 -7.21
N ALA A 257 21.55 -1.51 -6.64
CA ALA A 257 21.63 -1.79 -5.20
C ALA A 257 20.90 -0.74 -4.34
N ARG A 258 19.67 -0.41 -4.72
CA ARG A 258 18.87 0.64 -4.06
C ARG A 258 17.39 0.30 -4.00
N VAL A 259 16.68 1.06 -3.17
CA VAL A 259 15.22 1.17 -3.22
C VAL A 259 14.88 2.59 -3.66
N GLN A 260 14.02 2.70 -4.67
CA GLN A 260 13.48 3.98 -5.13
C GLN A 260 11.97 4.02 -4.92
N ALA A 261 11.43 5.20 -4.65
CA ALA A 261 9.99 5.39 -4.45
C ALA A 261 9.40 6.23 -5.58
N PHE A 262 8.16 5.92 -5.96
CA PHE A 262 7.44 6.53 -7.06
C PHE A 262 5.98 6.84 -6.68
N ASP A 263 5.37 7.81 -7.36
CA ASP A 263 3.91 8.00 -7.36
C ASP A 263 3.23 7.14 -8.45
N THR A 264 1.89 7.17 -8.51
CA THR A 264 1.09 6.36 -9.46
C THR A 264 1.23 6.76 -10.92
N ILE A 265 2.03 7.78 -11.25
CA ILE A 265 2.37 8.16 -12.62
C ILE A 265 3.88 8.05 -12.89
N ALA A 266 4.59 7.30 -12.03
CA ALA A 266 6.02 7.01 -12.06
C ALA A 266 6.94 8.23 -11.90
N ASN A 267 6.50 9.32 -11.25
CA ASN A 267 7.47 10.33 -10.81
C ASN A 267 8.23 9.82 -9.58
N PRO A 268 9.55 10.03 -9.48
CA PRO A 268 10.29 9.73 -8.26
C PRO A 268 9.81 10.63 -7.13
N VAL A 269 9.56 10.02 -5.96
CA VAL A 269 9.14 10.73 -4.74
C VAL A 269 10.05 10.36 -3.57
N GLN A 270 10.17 11.27 -2.61
CA GLN A 270 10.97 10.99 -1.43
C GLN A 270 10.23 10.03 -0.48
N CYS A 271 10.86 8.90 -0.17
CA CYS A 271 10.36 7.98 0.86
C CYS A 271 11.24 7.94 2.11
N PHE A 272 12.56 7.97 1.92
CA PHE A 272 13.51 7.90 3.02
C PHE A 272 13.96 9.31 3.42
N ALA A 273 13.93 9.57 4.73
CA ALA A 273 14.41 10.83 5.28
C ALA A 273 15.94 10.87 5.24
N GLY A 274 16.51 11.98 4.77
CA GLY A 274 17.94 12.19 4.75
C GLY A 274 18.32 13.31 3.78
N PRO A 275 18.86 14.44 4.25
CA PRO A 275 19.42 15.42 3.34
C PRO A 275 20.67 14.82 2.67
N LEU A 276 20.89 15.15 1.40
CA LEU A 276 22.20 14.93 0.78
C LEU A 276 23.24 15.70 1.61
N ALA A 277 24.12 14.98 2.30
CA ALA A 277 25.11 15.60 3.17
C ALA A 277 26.18 16.34 2.35
N PHE A 278 26.72 15.71 1.30
CA PHE A 278 27.70 16.25 0.39
C PHE A 278 27.87 15.33 -0.83
N THR A 279 28.60 15.80 -1.84
CA THR A 279 28.99 15.02 -3.02
C THR A 279 30.50 14.86 -3.09
N LEU A 280 30.95 13.81 -3.77
CA LEU A 280 32.35 13.60 -4.12
C LEU A 280 32.49 13.46 -5.64
N ASP A 281 33.70 13.69 -6.15
CA ASP A 281 34.00 13.56 -7.57
C ASP A 281 33.79 12.10 -8.05
N ALA A 282 33.10 11.93 -9.18
CA ALA A 282 32.81 10.62 -9.74
C ALA A 282 34.07 9.85 -10.20
N GLY A 283 35.21 10.52 -10.35
CA GLY A 283 36.52 9.94 -10.62
C GLY A 283 37.00 8.97 -9.53
N PHE A 284 36.47 9.09 -8.30
CA PHE A 284 36.75 8.13 -7.22
C PHE A 284 36.03 6.78 -7.38
N LYS A 285 35.28 6.56 -8.46
CA LYS A 285 34.56 5.31 -8.72
C LYS A 285 35.46 4.07 -8.66
N THR A 286 36.67 4.14 -9.20
CA THR A 286 37.60 2.99 -9.21
C THR A 286 38.06 2.61 -7.79
N ASP A 287 38.36 3.61 -6.97
CA ASP A 287 38.74 3.46 -5.56
C ASP A 287 37.59 2.80 -4.78
N LEU A 288 36.38 3.32 -4.92
CA LEU A 288 35.18 2.77 -4.28
C LEU A 288 34.88 1.34 -4.72
N ASN A 289 34.92 1.06 -6.02
CA ASN A 289 34.66 -0.28 -6.57
C ASN A 289 35.68 -1.33 -6.12
N SER A 290 36.94 -0.92 -5.89
CA SER A 290 38.00 -1.81 -5.44
C SER A 290 38.09 -1.93 -3.91
N GLY A 291 37.26 -1.19 -3.18
CA GLY A 291 37.36 -1.08 -1.71
C GLY A 291 38.66 -0.43 -1.25
N ASN A 292 39.38 0.26 -2.14
CA ASN A 292 40.65 0.90 -1.86
C ASN A 292 40.43 2.39 -1.58
N LEU A 293 40.60 2.80 -0.33
CA LEU A 293 40.47 4.20 0.06
C LEU A 293 41.78 4.94 -0.21
N SER A 294 41.96 5.46 -1.42
CA SER A 294 43.16 6.23 -1.76
C SER A 294 43.31 7.47 -0.85
N ASN A 295 44.55 7.95 -0.68
CA ASN A 295 44.80 9.16 0.09
C ASN A 295 43.99 10.36 -0.44
N ALA A 296 43.81 10.46 -1.76
CA ALA A 296 43.01 11.52 -2.38
C ALA A 296 41.53 11.40 -2.04
N PHE A 297 40.97 10.19 -2.06
CA PHE A 297 39.59 9.94 -1.64
C PHE A 297 39.38 10.29 -0.17
N GLN A 298 40.26 9.81 0.72
CA GLN A 298 40.17 10.07 2.15
C GLN A 298 40.21 11.57 2.46
N GLN A 299 41.10 12.32 1.80
CA GLN A 299 41.17 13.77 1.94
C GLN A 299 39.88 14.45 1.46
N ALA A 300 39.36 14.08 0.30
CA ALA A 300 38.10 14.63 -0.23
C ALA A 300 36.90 14.32 0.69
N TYR A 301 36.84 13.11 1.23
CA TYR A 301 35.80 12.71 2.19
C TYR A 301 35.90 13.51 3.51
N GLN A 302 37.10 13.61 4.09
CA GLN A 302 37.33 14.33 5.35
C GLN A 302 37.07 15.83 5.26
N GLN A 303 37.22 16.44 4.08
CA GLN A 303 36.85 17.86 3.89
C GLN A 303 35.34 18.10 4.09
N ASN A 304 34.52 17.10 3.81
CA ASN A 304 33.07 17.20 3.91
C ASN A 304 32.53 16.66 5.24
N VAL A 305 33.24 15.71 5.87
CA VAL A 305 32.88 15.20 7.19
C VAL A 305 33.63 15.98 8.26
N GLN A 306 32.97 16.99 8.83
CA GLN A 306 33.48 17.67 10.02
C GLN A 306 33.55 16.65 11.17
N PRO A 307 34.73 16.34 11.73
CA PRO A 307 34.80 15.54 12.94
C PRO A 307 34.05 16.31 14.04
N SER A 308 33.04 15.70 14.66
CA SER A 308 32.45 16.27 15.86
C SER A 308 33.49 16.23 16.98
N LEU A 309 34.19 17.35 17.19
CA LEU A 309 34.98 17.60 18.39
C LEU A 309 34.03 17.85 19.57
N LEU A 310 33.28 16.83 19.99
CA LEU A 310 32.51 16.85 21.23
C LEU A 310 32.98 15.68 22.10
N LEU A 311 33.58 16.05 23.25
CA LEU A 311 33.99 15.22 24.41
C LEU A 311 35.50 14.92 24.59
N ALA A 312 36.39 15.90 24.39
CA ALA A 312 37.76 15.83 24.94
C ALA A 312 38.12 16.90 25.99
N SER A 313 37.17 17.76 26.40
CA SER A 313 37.46 18.86 27.37
C SER A 313 36.77 18.72 28.73
N ALA A 314 36.18 17.57 29.06
CA ALA A 314 35.44 17.39 30.32
C ALA A 314 36.20 16.67 31.46
N CYS A 315 37.52 16.46 31.35
CA CYS A 315 38.26 15.74 32.40
C CYS A 315 39.62 16.35 32.76
N LEU A 316 39.70 17.67 32.92
CA LEU A 316 40.79 18.33 33.65
C LEU A 316 40.22 19.48 34.49
N ARG A 317 39.60 19.16 35.62
CA ARG A 317 39.48 20.11 36.74
C ARG A 317 40.59 19.77 37.74
N PRO A 318 41.51 20.70 38.06
CA PRO A 318 42.49 20.47 39.11
C PRO A 318 41.78 20.46 40.46
N LEU A 319 42.09 19.47 41.31
CA LEU A 319 41.68 19.43 42.71
C LEU A 319 42.32 20.60 43.47
N PRO A 320 41.59 21.32 44.34
CA PRO A 320 42.19 22.33 45.19
C PRO A 320 43.01 21.63 46.27
N MET A 321 44.31 21.96 46.35
CA MET A 321 45.15 21.61 47.49
C MET A 321 44.73 22.44 48.70
N THR A 322 44.42 21.77 49.80
CA THR A 322 44.48 22.30 51.17
C THR A 322 45.92 22.62 51.55
#